data_AF-A0A424FH94-F1
#
_entry.id   AF-A0A424FH94-F1
#
_cell.length_a   1.000
_cell.length_b   1.000
_cell.length_c   1.000
_cell.angle_alpha   90.00
_cell.angle_beta   90.00
_cell.angle_gamma   90.00
#
_symmetry.space_group_name_H-M   'P 1'
#
loop_
_entity.id
_entity.type
_entity.pdbx_description
1 polymer ?
#
loop_
_entity_poly.entity_id
_entity_poly.type
_entity_poly.pdbx_seq_one_letter_code
_entity_poly.pdbx_strand_id
1 'polypeptide(L)' 'MASVVIRNLSETTHNAIKFRARAAGRSTEAEIRLILDNIAKAQQTVRLGSMLASIGQEIGGVELEDVRERNTENEVSL' A
#
# COMPACT_ATOMS: atom_id res chain seq x y z
N MET A 1 0.90 10.68 7.08
CA MET A 1 1.68 9.46 7.39
C MET A 1 0.76 8.47 8.04
N ALA A 2 0.71 7.23 7.58
CA ALA A 2 -0.03 6.19 8.28
C ALA A 2 0.76 5.74 9.52
N SER A 3 0.07 5.50 10.63
CA SER A 3 0.66 5.02 11.88
C SER A 3 -0.06 3.77 12.36
N VAL A 4 0.68 2.88 13.02
CA VAL A 4 0.15 1.66 13.63
C VAL A 4 0.79 1.46 14.98
N VAL A 5 0.01 1.00 15.96
CA VAL A 5 0.48 0.67 17.31
C VAL A 5 0.26 -0.80 17.57
N ILE A 6 1.34 -1.52 17.85
CA ILE A 6 1.30 -2.93 18.25
C ILE A 6 1.37 -2.99 19.77
N ARG A 7 0.27 -3.39 20.41
CA ARG A 7 0.21 -3.58 21.87
C ARG A 7 0.53 -5.02 22.24
N ASN A 8 1.02 -5.22 23.46
CA ASN A 8 1.32 -6.55 24.02
C ASN A 8 2.32 -7.38 23.18
N LEU A 9 3.28 -6.72 22.54
CA LEU A 9 4.40 -7.40 21.87
C LEU A 9 5.27 -8.08 22.93
N SER A 10 5.63 -9.34 22.73
CA SER A 10 6.49 -10.02 23.70
C SER A 10 7.84 -9.29 23.83
N GLU A 11 8.34 -9.18 25.06
CA GLU A 11 9.64 -8.57 25.33
C GLU A 11 10.76 -9.27 24.55
N THR A 12 10.67 -10.58 24.37
CA THR A 12 11.62 -11.36 23.55
C THR A 12 11.64 -10.88 22.10
N THR A 13 10.48 -10.66 21.50
CA THR A 13 10.36 -10.17 20.12
C THR A 13 10.83 -8.72 20.01
N HIS A 14 10.41 -7.88 20.94
CA HIS A 14 10.82 -6.47 20.98
C HIS A 14 12.35 -6.33 21.06
N ASN A 15 13.00 -7.12 21.92
CA ASN A 15 14.46 -7.13 22.06
C ASN A 15 15.18 -7.70 20.82
N ALA A 16 14.62 -8.75 20.20
CA ALA A 16 15.18 -9.30 18.96
C ALA A 16 15.15 -8.27 17.81
N ILE A 17 14.05 -7.54 17.65
CA ILE A 17 13.94 -6.48 16.64
C ILE A 17 14.91 -5.33 16.97
N LYS A 18 15.01 -4.93 18.24
CA LYS A 18 15.94 -3.88 18.67
C LYS A 18 17.40 -4.26 18.40
N PHE A 19 17.78 -5.51 18.66
CA PHE A 19 19.12 -6.02 18.33
C PHE A 19 19.37 -5.98 16.82
N ARG A 20 18.43 -6.47 16.02
CA ARG A 20 18.51 -6.45 14.55
C ARG A 20 18.65 -5.02 14.02
N ALA A 21 17.89 -4.06 14.55
CA ALA A 21 17.98 -2.66 14.15
C ALA A 21 19.36 -2.06 14.45
N ARG A 22 19.92 -2.34 15.63
CA ARG A 22 21.28 -1.91 16.00
C ARG A 22 22.33 -2.50 15.07
N ALA A 23 22.24 -3.79 14.76
CA ALA A 23 23.15 -4.45 13.83
C ALA A 23 23.08 -3.84 12.41
N ALA A 24 21.90 -3.38 11.99
CA ALA A 24 21.68 -2.70 10.72
C ALA A 24 21.99 -1.18 10.73
N GLY A 25 22.37 -0.60 11.87
CA GLY A 25 22.62 0.84 12.01
C GLY A 25 21.35 1.71 11.88
N ARG A 26 20.19 1.19 12.26
CA ARG A 26 18.87 1.86 12.14
C ARG A 26 18.16 1.97 13.48
N SER A 27 17.17 2.86 13.55
CA SER A 27 16.21 2.86 14.66
C SER A 27 15.31 1.62 14.59
N THR A 28 14.77 1.18 15.73
CA THR A 28 13.84 0.05 15.79
C THR A 28 12.62 0.29 14.89
N GLU A 29 12.08 1.50 14.88
CA GLU A 29 10.95 1.87 14.03
C GLU A 29 11.29 1.79 12.53
N ALA A 30 12.48 2.26 12.14
CA ALA A 30 12.93 2.14 10.75
C ALA A 30 13.10 0.68 10.32
N GLU A 31 13.57 -0.18 11.21
CA GLU A 31 13.70 -1.61 10.93
C GLU A 31 12.33 -2.31 10.82
N ILE A 32 11.38 -1.98 11.70
CA ILE A 32 10.00 -2.48 11.61
C ILE A 32 9.37 -2.06 10.28
N ARG A 33 9.49 -0.79 9.90
CA ARG A 33 8.97 -0.27 8.63
C ARG A 33 9.56 -1.03 7.44
N LEU A 34 10.88 -1.25 7.42
CA LEU A 34 11.53 -2.00 6.36
C LEU A 34 11.04 -3.45 6.26
N ILE A 35 10.90 -4.15 7.39
CA ILE A 35 10.41 -5.53 7.40
C ILE A 35 9.01 -5.59 6.79
N LEU A 36 8.11 -4.68 7.19
CA LEU A 36 6.75 -4.63 6.67
C LEU A 36 6.72 -4.25 5.18
N ASP A 37 7.52 -3.26 4.77
CA ASP A 37 7.61 -2.83 3.37
C ASP A 37 8.12 -3.95 2.45
N ASN A 38 9.10 -4.75 2.92
CA ASN A 38 9.63 -5.87 2.15
C ASN A 38 8.57 -6.96 1.94
N ILE A 39 7.77 -7.26 2.97
CA ILE A 39 6.67 -8.22 2.88
C ILE A 39 5.56 -7.68 1.96
N ALA A 40 5.18 -6.41 2.13
CA ALA A 40 4.15 -5.77 1.32
C ALA A 40 4.54 -5.73 -0.17
N LYS A 41 5.80 -5.40 -0.48
CA LYS A 41 6.32 -5.44 -1.85
C LYS A 41 6.30 -6.84 -2.45
N ALA A 42 6.65 -7.86 -1.67
CA ALA A 42 6.60 -9.25 -2.12
C ALA A 42 5.17 -9.70 -2.46
N GLN A 43 4.16 -9.15 -1.77
CA GLN A 43 2.75 -9.42 -2.08
C GLN A 43 2.18 -8.56 -3.22
N GLN A 44 2.85 -7.48 -3.60
CA GLN A 44 2.38 -6.60 -4.65
C GLN A 44 2.70 -7.17 -6.03
N THR A 45 1.92 -8.16 -6.44
CA THR A 45 2.10 -8.91 -7.70
C THR A 45 1.97 -8.01 -8.93
N VAL A 46 1.10 -7.00 -8.90
CA VAL A 46 0.89 -6.08 -10.03
C VAL A 46 0.73 -4.64 -9.56
N ARG A 47 1.44 -3.72 -10.22
CA ARG A 47 1.22 -2.28 -10.07
C ARG A 47 0.19 -1.82 -11.10
N LEU A 48 -1.08 -2.12 -10.84
CA LEU A 48 -2.19 -1.97 -11.81
C LEU A 48 -2.23 -0.58 -12.46
N GLY A 49 -2.13 0.50 -11.68
CA GLY A 49 -2.12 1.86 -12.23
C GLY A 49 -0.95 2.12 -13.18
N SER A 50 0.24 1.61 -12.87
CA SER A 50 1.41 1.71 -13.77
C SER A 50 1.23 0.85 -15.02
N MET A 51 0.63 -0.33 -14.90
CA MET A 51 0.35 -1.21 -16.04
C MET A 51 -0.64 -0.55 -17.02
N LEU A 52 -1.75 0.00 -16.51
CA LEU A 52 -2.73 0.72 -17.32
C LEU A 52 -2.14 2.01 -17.90
N ALA A 53 -1.31 2.72 -17.14
CA ALA A 53 -0.61 3.90 -17.65
C ALA A 53 0.33 3.54 -18.81
N SER A 54 1.06 2.42 -18.75
CA SER A 54 1.89 1.96 -19.86
C SER A 54 1.08 1.71 -21.12
N ILE A 55 -0.08 1.05 -21.00
CA ILE A 55 -1.00 0.82 -22.12
C ILE A 55 -1.48 2.17 -22.69
N GLY A 56 -1.90 3.10 -21.83
CA GLY A 56 -2.33 4.43 -22.24
C GLY A 56 -1.24 5.21 -22.99
N GLN A 57 0.01 5.17 -22.51
CA GLN A 57 1.14 5.84 -23.17
C GLN A 57 1.47 5.21 -24.52
N GLU A 58 1.37 3.89 -24.65
CA GLU A 58 1.61 3.15 -25.90
C GLU A 58 0.65 3.57 -27.02
N ILE A 59 -0.61 3.86 -26.67
CA ILE A 59 -1.64 4.30 -27.64
C ILE A 59 -1.79 5.82 -27.74
N GLY A 60 -0.94 6.60 -27.05
CA GLY A 60 -0.99 8.07 -27.07
C GLY A 60 -2.10 8.71 -26.22
N GLY A 61 -2.74 7.93 -25.35
CA GLY A 61 -3.89 8.33 -24.54
C GLY A 61 -5.22 8.16 -25.27
N VAL A 62 -6.28 7.89 -24.51
CA VAL A 62 -7.65 7.78 -25.03
C VAL A 62 -8.63 8.43 -24.06
N GLU A 63 -9.66 9.05 -24.61
CA GLU A 63 -10.85 9.48 -23.87
C GLU A 63 -11.98 8.51 -24.20
N LEU A 64 -12.56 7.90 -23.16
CA LEU A 64 -13.66 6.94 -23.31
C LEU A 64 -14.99 7.68 -23.19
N GLU A 65 -15.95 7.32 -24.04
CA GLU A 65 -17.31 7.88 -23.97
C GLU A 65 -18.01 7.46 -22.67
N ASP A 66 -18.76 8.38 -22.06
CA ASP A 66 -19.62 8.07 -20.92
C ASP A 66 -20.91 7.38 -21.41
N VAL A 67 -20.88 6.05 -21.47
CA VAL A 67 -22.00 5.22 -21.93
C VAL A 67 -22.97 4.88 -20.79
N ARG A 68 -22.77 5.40 -19.58
CA ARG A 68 -23.62 5.05 -18.44
C ARG A 68 -24.96 5.78 -18.53
N GLU A 69 -26.03 5.05 -18.77
CA GLU A 69 -27.40 5.56 -18.63
C GLU A 69 -27.65 5.94 -17.15
N ARG A 70 -27.72 7.25 -16.88
CA ARG A 70 -28.11 7.78 -15.58
C ARG A 70 -29.62 7.83 -15.50
N ASN A 71 -30.26 6.76 -15.01
CA ASN A 71 -31.67 6.84 -14.64
C ASN A 71 -31.80 7.63 -13.33
N THR A 72 -32.27 8.88 -13.41
CA THR A 72 -32.40 9.81 -12.27
C THR A 72 -33.63 9.54 -11.39
N GLU A 73 -34.39 8.47 -11.66
CA GLU A 73 -35.64 8.17 -10.94
C GLU A 73 -35.44 7.45 -9.60
N ASN A 74 -34.24 6.92 -9.31
CA ASN A 74 -33.90 6.34 -8.01
C ASN A 74 -33.03 7.32 -7.19
N GLU A 75 -33.56 8.51 -6.88
CA GLU A 75 -33.08 9.25 -5.72
C GLU A 75 -33.34 8.40 -4.48
N VAL A 76 -32.27 7.94 -3.84
CA VAL A 76 -32.37 7.29 -2.53
C VAL A 76 -32.72 8.40 -1.53
N SER A 77 -34.01 8.59 -1.28
CA SER A 77 -34.48 9.47 -0.21
C SER A 77 -33.87 9.01 1.12
N LEU A 78 -33.06 9.88 1.72
CA LEU A 78 -32.58 9.75 3.10
C LEU A 78 -33.72 10.00 4.10
#